data_AF-A0A444YXT5-F1
#
_entry.id   AF-A0A444YXT5-F1
#
_cell.length_a   1.000
_cell.length_b   1.000
_cell.length_c   1.000
_cell.angle_alpha   90.00
_cell.angle_beta   90.00
_cell.angle_gamma   90.00
#
_symmetry.space_group_name_H-M   'P 1'
#
loop_
_entity.id
_entity.type
_entity.pdbx_description
1 polymer ?
#
loop_
_entity_poly.entity_id
_entity_poly.type
_entity_poly.pdbx_seq_one_letter_code
_entity_poly.pdbx_strand_id
1 'polypeptide(L)'
;MQCNSICSLNVFCWLVLLSQSCSKIGMVLRCRIYVESPFGRITRTLISFLDRASNPKEIPLLREFILNRDLLAQLYPSFAEGATPFFTLNWSKYANFFTFRGGLDPVTGGLWLTDIAHHHLAITILFLIAGHMYRTNWGIGHGIKEILEAYKGPFTGQGHKGLYEILTTSWHA
;
A
#
# COMPACT_ATOMS: atom_id res chain seq x y z
N MET A 1 1.67 35.01 5.07
CA MET A 1 1.12 34.28 6.24
C MET A 1 0.54 32.97 5.73
N GLN A 2 0.80 31.88 6.45
CA GLN A 2 0.75 30.48 6.01
C GLN A 2 -0.58 29.99 5.42
N CYS A 3 -0.50 29.10 4.43
CA CYS A 3 -1.44 28.00 4.28
C CYS A 3 -0.69 26.71 3.90
N ASN A 4 0.07 26.18 4.87
CA ASN A 4 0.54 24.79 4.87
C ASN A 4 -0.62 23.92 5.38
N SER A 5 -1.49 23.37 4.52
CA SER A 5 -2.41 22.28 4.94
C SER A 5 -3.07 21.45 3.83
N ILE A 6 -2.55 21.39 2.59
CA ILE A 6 -3.23 20.66 1.49
C ILE A 6 -2.72 19.21 1.31
N CYS A 7 -1.75 18.75 2.11
CA CYS A 7 -1.21 17.38 1.98
C CYS A 7 -2.06 16.25 2.60
N SER A 8 -3.22 16.51 3.23
CA SER A 8 -3.92 15.48 4.01
C SER A 8 -5.24 14.94 3.43
N LEU A 9 -5.69 15.38 2.25
CA LEU A 9 -7.08 15.15 1.81
C LEU A 9 -7.29 14.18 0.64
N ASN A 10 -6.25 13.73 -0.08
CA ASN A 10 -6.46 12.92 -1.30
C ASN A 10 -6.58 11.40 -1.07
N VAL A 11 -6.15 10.85 0.07
CA VAL A 11 -6.31 9.41 0.35
C VAL A 11 -7.69 9.09 0.94
N PHE A 12 -8.32 10.05 1.60
CA PHE A 12 -9.64 9.85 2.24
C PHE A 12 -10.78 9.82 1.23
N CYS A 13 -10.67 10.55 0.11
CA CYS A 13 -11.73 10.65 -0.90
C CYS A 13 -11.90 9.35 -1.71
N TRP A 14 -10.82 8.61 -1.95
CA TRP A 14 -10.87 7.31 -2.66
C TRP A 14 -11.53 6.19 -1.84
N LEU A 15 -11.37 6.21 -0.51
CA LEU A 15 -12.03 5.26 0.39
C LEU A 15 -13.56 5.44 0.43
N VAL A 16 -14.06 6.67 0.25
CA VAL A 16 -15.50 6.97 0.27
C VAL A 16 -16.21 6.47 -0.99
N LEU A 17 -15.56 6.51 -2.16
CA LEU A 17 -16.15 6.02 -3.42
C LEU A 17 -16.23 4.49 -3.49
N LEU A 18 -15.25 3.77 -2.93
CA LEU A 18 -15.30 2.31 -2.79
C LEU A 18 -16.36 1.84 -1.78
N SER A 19 -16.63 2.64 -0.74
CA SER A 19 -17.71 2.39 0.22
C SER A 19 -19.10 2.48 -0.44
N GLN A 20 -19.32 3.44 -1.34
CA GLN A 20 -20.63 3.61 -2.00
C GLN A 20 -20.96 2.53 -3.02
N SER A 21 -19.97 1.94 -3.71
CA SER A 21 -20.22 0.80 -4.61
C SER A 21 -20.55 -0.50 -3.86
N CYS A 22 -19.96 -0.73 -2.69
CA CYS A 22 -20.14 -1.96 -1.92
C CYS A 22 -21.56 -2.07 -1.31
N SER A 23 -22.19 -0.93 -1.00
CA SER A 23 -23.57 -0.89 -0.48
C SER A 23 -24.63 -1.36 -1.48
N LYS A 24 -24.36 -1.30 -2.80
CA LYS A 24 -25.32 -1.70 -3.84
C LYS A 24 -25.37 -3.20 -4.10
N ILE A 25 -24.41 -3.98 -3.60
CA ILE A 25 -24.26 -5.42 -3.91
C ILE A 25 -24.74 -6.32 -2.75
N GLY A 26 -25.36 -5.76 -1.70
CA GLY A 26 -25.98 -6.58 -0.65
C GLY A 26 -24.99 -7.41 0.18
N MET A 27 -23.72 -6.99 0.28
CA MET A 27 -22.66 -7.68 1.03
C MET A 27 -22.50 -7.07 2.44
N VAL A 28 -23.62 -6.94 3.17
CA VAL A 28 -23.78 -5.90 4.20
C VAL A 28 -23.21 -6.21 5.59
N LEU A 29 -22.89 -7.45 5.98
CA LEU A 29 -22.41 -7.67 7.37
C LEU A 29 -20.99 -8.20 7.56
N ARG A 30 -20.36 -8.84 6.56
CA ARG A 30 -19.05 -9.48 6.76
C ARG A 30 -17.85 -8.61 6.34
N CYS A 31 -18.05 -7.63 5.47
CA CYS A 31 -16.98 -6.74 5.00
C CYS A 31 -16.69 -5.56 5.93
N ARG A 32 -17.61 -5.20 6.84
CA ARG A 32 -17.48 -3.98 7.66
C ARG A 32 -16.32 -4.01 8.67
N ILE A 33 -15.80 -5.20 9.00
CA ILE A 33 -14.71 -5.35 9.97
C ILE A 33 -13.34 -5.05 9.33
N TYR A 34 -13.23 -5.09 8.00
CA TYR A 34 -11.92 -5.06 7.32
C TYR A 34 -11.45 -3.69 6.84
N VAL A 35 -12.36 -2.74 6.62
CA VAL A 35 -12.04 -1.51 5.87
C VAL A 35 -11.64 -0.33 6.78
N GLU A 36 -11.88 -0.40 8.09
CA GLU A 36 -11.52 0.67 9.03
C GLU A 36 -10.37 0.31 9.98
N SER A 37 -9.21 -0.10 9.47
CA SER A 37 -8.01 -0.14 10.33
C SER A 37 -6.74 0.37 9.63
N PRO A 38 -6.07 1.41 10.17
CA PRO A 38 -4.83 1.96 9.61
C PRO A 38 -3.59 1.08 9.89
N PHE A 39 -3.77 -0.16 10.34
CA PHE A 39 -2.71 -1.07 10.75
C PHE A 39 -2.75 -2.39 9.97
N GLY A 40 -2.41 -2.32 8.68
CA GLY A 40 -2.27 -3.49 7.79
C GLY A 40 -1.16 -4.49 8.19
N ARG A 41 -0.39 -4.20 9.25
CA ARG A 41 0.62 -5.13 9.80
C ARG A 41 0.02 -6.27 10.64
N ILE A 42 -1.22 -6.13 11.13
CA ILE A 42 -1.77 -7.02 12.17
C ILE A 42 -3.06 -7.71 11.75
N THR A 43 -3.76 -7.21 10.72
CA THR A 43 -4.94 -7.88 10.17
C THR A 43 -4.62 -9.30 9.70
N ARG A 44 -3.48 -9.51 9.03
CA ARG A 44 -3.09 -10.83 8.49
C ARG A 44 -2.97 -11.94 9.55
N THR A 45 -2.33 -11.65 10.69
CA THR A 45 -2.12 -12.65 11.76
C THR A 45 -3.43 -12.99 12.43
N LEU A 46 -4.28 -11.98 12.66
CA LEU A 46 -5.63 -12.16 13.20
C LEU A 46 -6.46 -13.09 12.30
N ILE A 47 -6.34 -12.96 10.98
CA ILE A 47 -7.21 -13.68 10.04
C ILE A 47 -6.78 -15.12 9.87
N SER A 48 -5.48 -15.39 9.76
CA SER A 48 -4.97 -16.76 9.79
C SER A 48 -5.25 -17.48 11.12
N PHE A 49 -5.36 -16.74 12.24
CA PHE A 49 -5.85 -17.28 13.50
C PHE A 49 -7.36 -17.50 13.47
N LEU A 50 -8.15 -16.56 12.95
CA LEU A 50 -9.61 -16.66 12.81
C LEU A 50 -10.02 -17.85 11.94
N ASP A 51 -9.27 -18.14 10.88
CA ASP A 51 -9.54 -19.29 10.00
C ASP A 51 -9.23 -20.63 10.69
N ARG A 52 -8.35 -20.63 11.71
CA ARG A 52 -7.98 -21.82 12.50
C ARG A 52 -8.74 -21.95 13.81
N ALA A 53 -9.24 -20.85 14.37
CA ALA A 53 -9.90 -20.81 15.66
C ALA A 53 -11.39 -21.12 15.50
N SER A 54 -11.85 -22.22 16.11
CA SER A 54 -13.27 -22.60 16.14
C SER A 54 -14.11 -21.70 17.07
N ASN A 55 -13.48 -21.01 18.03
CA ASN A 55 -14.16 -20.17 19.02
C ASN A 55 -13.58 -18.74 19.05
N PRO A 56 -14.41 -17.69 18.91
CA PRO A 56 -13.95 -16.30 18.88
C PRO A 56 -13.41 -15.78 20.22
N LYS A 57 -13.65 -16.50 21.33
CA LYS A 57 -13.19 -16.12 22.68
C LYS A 57 -11.75 -16.53 22.99
N GLU A 58 -11.17 -17.43 22.19
CA GLU A 58 -9.81 -17.95 22.38
C GLU A 58 -8.75 -17.10 21.65
N ILE A 59 -9.18 -16.06 20.95
CA ILE A 59 -8.30 -15.24 20.12
C ILE A 59 -7.58 -14.23 21.02
N PRO A 60 -6.24 -14.28 21.11
CA PRO A 60 -5.49 -13.33 21.90
C PRO A 60 -5.63 -11.92 21.32
N LEU A 61 -5.52 -10.92 22.20
CA LEU A 61 -5.75 -9.53 21.81
C LEU A 61 -4.68 -9.06 20.82
N LEU A 62 -5.03 -8.08 19.97
CA LEU A 62 -4.13 -7.54 18.94
C LEU A 62 -2.77 -7.09 19.49
N ARG A 63 -2.77 -6.53 20.70
CA ARG A 63 -1.55 -6.07 21.40
C ARG A 63 -0.64 -7.23 21.78
N GLU A 64 -1.20 -8.39 22.12
CA GLU A 64 -0.44 -9.56 22.54
C GLU A 64 0.36 -10.14 21.38
N PHE A 65 -0.14 -10.04 20.15
CA PHE A 65 0.62 -10.39 18.95
C PHE A 65 1.83 -9.49 18.69
N ILE A 66 1.75 -8.21 19.05
CA ILE A 66 2.87 -7.27 18.89
C ILE A 66 3.94 -7.53 19.95
N LEU A 67 3.50 -7.81 21.19
CA LEU A 67 4.40 -7.97 22.33
C LEU A 67 5.03 -9.37 22.39
N ASN A 68 4.29 -10.41 21.99
CA ASN A 68 4.75 -11.79 22.06
C ASN A 68 5.17 -12.30 20.68
N ARG A 69 6.48 -12.24 20.42
CA ARG A 69 7.07 -12.77 19.18
C ARG A 69 6.78 -14.25 18.98
N ASP A 70 6.67 -15.02 20.06
CA ASP A 70 6.46 -16.47 20.00
C ASP A 70 5.10 -16.83 19.41
N LEU A 71 4.06 -16.02 19.65
CA LEU A 71 2.74 -16.21 19.03
C LEU A 71 2.79 -15.98 17.51
N LEU A 72 3.60 -15.02 17.06
CA LEU A 72 3.81 -14.78 15.62
C LEU A 72 4.67 -15.88 14.99
N ALA A 73 5.69 -16.36 15.70
CA ALA A 73 6.55 -17.44 15.24
C ALA A 73 5.79 -18.77 15.08
N GLN A 74 4.78 -19.04 15.91
CA GLN A 74 3.91 -20.21 15.77
C GLN A 74 3.10 -20.18 14.47
N LEU A 75 2.62 -19.01 14.06
CA LEU A 75 1.88 -18.88 12.80
C LEU A 75 2.79 -18.90 11.59
N TYR A 76 3.94 -18.29 11.77
CA TYR A 76 4.86 -18.09 10.69
C TYR A 76 6.30 -18.18 11.23
N PRO A 77 6.99 -19.31 10.98
CA PRO A 77 8.27 -19.61 11.62
C PRO A 77 9.36 -18.59 11.29
N SER A 78 9.25 -17.91 10.14
CA SER A 78 10.22 -16.89 9.70
C SER A 78 10.35 -15.70 10.66
N PHE A 79 9.38 -15.45 11.55
CA PHE A 79 9.48 -14.36 12.54
C PHE A 79 10.42 -14.70 13.72
N ALA A 80 10.78 -15.97 13.90
CA ALA A 80 11.81 -16.35 14.88
C ALA A 80 13.20 -15.77 14.53
N GLU A 81 13.49 -15.61 13.22
CA GLU A 81 14.73 -15.03 12.69
C GLU A 81 14.77 -13.47 12.84
N GLY A 82 13.64 -12.86 13.20
CA GLY A 82 13.51 -11.42 13.42
C GLY A 82 13.73 -10.60 12.14
N ALA A 83 14.37 -9.44 12.29
CA ALA A 83 14.68 -8.53 11.18
C ALA A 83 16.04 -8.83 10.52
N THR A 84 16.78 -9.84 10.98
CA THR A 84 18.10 -10.16 10.42
C THR A 84 18.07 -10.53 8.93
N PRO A 85 17.07 -11.29 8.42
CA PRO A 85 16.98 -11.59 6.99
C PRO A 85 16.70 -10.36 6.12
N PHE A 86 16.08 -9.32 6.68
CA PHE A 86 15.78 -8.07 5.97
C PHE A 86 17.05 -7.30 5.61
N PHE A 87 17.95 -7.10 6.60
CA PHE A 87 19.20 -6.34 6.41
C PHE A 87 20.29 -7.14 5.69
N THR A 88 20.20 -8.47 5.68
CA THR A 88 21.12 -9.34 4.92
C THR A 88 20.66 -9.60 3.49
N LEU A 89 19.56 -8.98 3.06
CA LEU A 89 18.94 -9.15 1.73
C LEU A 89 18.47 -10.59 1.45
N ASN A 90 18.36 -11.46 2.46
CA ASN A 90 17.83 -12.81 2.30
C ASN A 90 16.29 -12.83 2.43
N TRP A 91 15.60 -12.18 1.50
CA TRP A 91 14.15 -11.99 1.56
C TRP A 91 13.33 -13.27 1.30
N SER A 92 13.98 -14.33 0.79
CA SER A 92 13.34 -15.64 0.57
C SER A 92 12.70 -16.20 1.85
N LYS A 93 13.29 -15.87 3.01
CA LYS A 93 12.79 -16.26 4.33
C LYS A 93 11.40 -15.71 4.64
N TYR A 94 11.00 -14.60 4.04
CA TYR A 94 9.68 -13.98 4.27
C TYR A 94 8.58 -14.47 3.32
N ALA A 95 8.84 -15.46 2.47
CA ALA A 95 7.86 -16.00 1.50
C ALA A 95 6.57 -16.53 2.15
N ASN A 96 6.63 -16.96 3.41
CA ASN A 96 5.45 -17.41 4.17
C ASN A 96 4.47 -16.27 4.49
N PHE A 97 4.94 -15.02 4.49
CA PHE A 97 4.14 -13.83 4.75
C PHE A 97 3.82 -13.06 3.48
N PHE A 98 4.81 -12.87 2.62
CA PHE A 98 4.66 -12.16 1.36
C PHE A 98 4.52 -13.18 0.24
N THR A 99 3.31 -13.70 0.07
CA THR A 99 3.02 -14.66 -1.00
C THR A 99 2.72 -13.95 -2.31
N PHE A 100 2.71 -14.74 -3.38
CA PHE A 100 2.22 -14.36 -4.69
C PHE A 100 1.41 -15.54 -5.25
N ARG A 101 0.30 -15.89 -4.59
CA ARG A 101 -0.53 -17.03 -4.97
C ARG A 101 -1.35 -16.74 -6.21
N GLY A 102 -1.91 -15.53 -6.27
CA GLY A 102 -2.78 -15.09 -7.36
C GLY A 102 -4.14 -15.80 -7.33
N GLY A 103 -5.20 -15.04 -7.03
CA GLY A 103 -6.57 -15.56 -6.98
C GLY A 103 -7.27 -15.28 -5.65
N LEU A 104 -8.35 -16.01 -5.40
CA LEU A 104 -9.17 -15.87 -4.21
C LEU A 104 -8.88 -17.00 -3.22
N ASP A 105 -9.03 -16.69 -1.95
CA ASP A 105 -9.03 -17.69 -0.88
C ASP A 105 -10.36 -18.47 -0.92
N PRO A 106 -10.33 -19.81 -1.03
CA PRO A 106 -11.53 -20.63 -1.12
C PRO A 106 -12.43 -20.56 0.12
N VAL A 107 -11.89 -20.14 1.28
CA VAL A 107 -12.66 -20.05 2.53
C VAL A 107 -13.40 -18.72 2.63
N THR A 108 -12.70 -17.61 2.41
CA THR A 108 -13.26 -16.27 2.56
C THR A 108 -13.90 -15.72 1.28
N GLY A 109 -13.55 -16.27 0.12
CA GLY A 109 -13.93 -15.75 -1.19
C GLY A 109 -13.27 -14.40 -1.54
N GLY A 110 -12.35 -13.92 -0.69
CA GLY A 110 -11.62 -12.67 -0.89
C GLY A 110 -10.21 -12.89 -1.43
N LEU A 111 -9.49 -11.80 -1.73
CA LEU A 111 -8.08 -11.87 -2.09
C LEU A 111 -7.24 -12.31 -0.89
N TRP A 112 -6.17 -13.07 -1.15
CA TRP A 112 -5.21 -13.45 -0.12
C TRP A 112 -4.58 -12.21 0.52
N LEU A 113 -4.71 -12.06 1.85
CA LEU A 113 -4.11 -10.94 2.59
C LEU A 113 -2.59 -10.95 2.56
N THR A 114 -2.01 -12.14 2.38
CA THR A 114 -0.59 -12.33 2.13
C THR A 114 -0.16 -11.66 0.81
N ASP A 115 -0.96 -11.82 -0.25
CA ASP A 115 -0.73 -11.18 -1.55
C ASP A 115 -0.99 -9.65 -1.48
N ILE A 116 -2.07 -9.22 -0.79
CA ILE A 116 -2.37 -7.78 -0.63
C ILE A 116 -1.21 -7.04 0.04
N ALA A 117 -0.68 -7.56 1.15
CA ALA A 117 0.42 -6.85 1.81
C ALA A 117 1.78 -7.00 1.10
N HIS A 118 1.99 -8.04 0.26
CA HIS A 118 3.11 -8.04 -0.69
C HIS A 118 2.94 -6.88 -1.69
N HIS A 119 1.75 -6.76 -2.29
CA HIS A 119 1.45 -5.70 -3.26
C HIS A 119 1.66 -4.30 -2.68
N HIS A 120 1.19 -4.04 -1.46
CA HIS A 120 1.40 -2.75 -0.78
C HIS A 120 2.88 -2.48 -0.50
N LEU A 121 3.66 -3.50 -0.11
CA LEU A 121 5.10 -3.36 0.06
C LEU A 121 5.77 -2.98 -1.27
N ALA A 122 5.43 -3.67 -2.36
CA ALA A 122 5.95 -3.37 -3.69
C ALA A 122 5.58 -1.96 -4.16
N ILE A 123 4.33 -1.55 -3.97
CA ILE A 123 3.85 -0.19 -4.25
C ILE A 123 4.62 0.84 -3.43
N THR A 124 4.81 0.59 -2.13
CA THR A 124 5.54 1.52 -1.25
C THR A 124 6.95 1.76 -1.77
N ILE A 125 7.66 0.69 -2.16
CA ILE A 125 9.01 0.79 -2.71
C ILE A 125 9.01 1.54 -4.05
N LEU A 126 8.05 1.23 -4.94
CA LEU A 126 7.91 1.89 -6.22
C LEU A 126 7.68 3.40 -6.06
N PHE A 127 6.72 3.80 -5.22
CA PHE A 127 6.44 5.22 -4.97
C PHE A 127 7.55 5.92 -4.20
N LEU A 128 8.26 5.22 -3.31
CA LEU A 128 9.42 5.77 -2.63
C LEU A 128 10.50 6.12 -3.66
N ILE A 129 10.83 5.21 -4.59
CA ILE A 129 11.82 5.47 -5.63
C ILE A 129 11.31 6.57 -6.59
N ALA A 130 10.06 6.49 -7.04
CA ALA A 130 9.47 7.47 -7.95
C ALA A 130 9.43 8.89 -7.35
N GLY A 131 9.20 9.02 -6.04
CA GLY A 131 9.20 10.29 -5.32
C GLY A 131 10.55 11.01 -5.32
N HIS A 132 11.65 10.31 -5.61
CA HIS A 132 13.00 10.89 -5.68
C HIS A 132 13.45 11.22 -7.11
N MET A 133 12.58 11.06 -8.11
CA MET A 133 12.94 11.32 -9.51
C MET A 133 13.06 12.83 -9.83
N TYR A 134 12.28 13.67 -9.14
CA TYR A 134 12.16 15.09 -9.43
C TYR A 134 13.14 15.94 -8.61
N ARG A 135 13.69 16.97 -9.27
CA ARG A 135 14.69 17.85 -8.66
C ARG A 135 14.11 18.65 -7.51
N THR A 136 14.83 18.67 -6.40
CA THR A 136 14.53 19.49 -5.21
C THR A 136 15.70 20.43 -4.89
N ASN A 137 15.71 21.03 -3.71
CA ASN A 137 16.73 22.01 -3.29
C ASN A 137 18.16 21.46 -3.26
N TRP A 138 18.35 20.14 -3.28
CA TRP A 138 19.66 19.48 -3.30
C TRP A 138 20.26 19.32 -4.71
N GLY A 139 19.63 19.89 -5.75
CA GLY A 139 20.17 19.92 -7.11
C GLY A 139 20.14 18.57 -7.85
N ILE A 140 19.86 17.46 -7.18
CA ILE A 140 19.75 16.12 -7.74
C ILE A 140 18.30 15.86 -8.19
N GLY A 141 18.13 15.30 -9.38
CA GLY A 141 16.84 14.94 -9.98
C GLY A 141 16.53 15.72 -11.26
N HIS A 142 15.39 15.45 -11.87
CA HIS A 142 14.99 16.07 -13.13
C HIS A 142 14.02 17.24 -12.93
N GLY A 143 14.18 18.32 -13.70
CA GLY A 143 13.19 19.38 -13.81
C GLY A 143 12.01 18.95 -14.68
N ILE A 144 10.77 19.12 -14.20
CA ILE A 144 9.55 18.75 -14.97
C ILE A 144 9.48 19.53 -16.29
N LYS A 145 9.80 20.83 -16.25
CA LYS A 145 9.87 21.68 -17.45
C LYS A 145 10.91 21.18 -18.46
N GLU A 146 12.10 20.83 -17.98
CA GLU A 146 13.21 20.36 -18.81
C GLU A 146 12.86 19.03 -19.49
N ILE A 147 12.24 18.10 -18.75
CA ILE A 147 11.72 16.84 -19.31
C ILE A 147 10.70 17.14 -20.40
N LEU A 148 9.68 17.95 -20.13
CA LEU A 148 8.60 18.24 -21.08
C LEU A 148 9.14 18.86 -22.38
N GLU A 149 10.02 19.86 -22.27
CA GLU A 149 10.58 20.56 -23.43
C GLU A 149 11.57 19.71 -24.24
N ALA A 150 12.18 18.69 -23.63
CA ALA A 150 13.08 17.76 -24.31
C ALA A 150 12.32 16.79 -25.26
N TYR A 151 11.05 16.50 -24.97
CA TYR A 151 10.23 15.62 -25.82
C TYR A 151 9.68 16.36 -27.04
N LYS A 152 10.47 16.38 -28.12
CA LYS A 152 10.08 16.89 -29.44
C LYS A 152 10.31 15.84 -30.51
N GLY A 153 9.34 15.65 -31.40
CA GLY A 153 9.39 14.69 -32.50
C GLY A 153 9.25 15.39 -33.86
N PRO A 154 9.68 14.73 -34.95
CA PRO A 154 9.65 15.31 -36.30
C PRO A 154 8.23 15.65 -36.77
N PHE A 155 7.21 14.97 -36.23
CA PHE A 155 5.79 15.20 -36.56
C PHE A 155 5.04 16.06 -35.54
N THR A 156 5.64 16.40 -34.39
CA THR A 156 4.95 17.05 -33.27
C THR A 156 5.33 18.53 -33.10
N GLY A 157 6.06 19.11 -34.07
CA GLY A 157 6.41 20.53 -34.07
C GLY A 157 7.19 20.96 -32.84
N GLN A 158 6.61 21.84 -32.01
CA GLN A 158 7.24 22.33 -30.77
C GLN A 158 7.13 21.38 -29.57
N GLY A 159 6.47 20.21 -29.73
CA GLY A 159 6.31 19.22 -28.66
C GLY A 159 5.51 19.77 -27.47
N HIS A 160 5.93 19.47 -26.24
CA HIS A 160 5.25 19.91 -25.01
C HIS A 160 5.68 21.30 -24.49
N LYS A 161 6.22 22.16 -25.35
CA LYS A 161 6.61 23.52 -24.96
C LYS A 161 5.38 24.32 -24.49
N GLY A 162 5.46 24.97 -23.33
CA GLY A 162 4.35 25.75 -22.76
C GLY A 162 3.38 24.95 -21.88
N LEU A 163 3.46 23.60 -21.89
CA LEU A 163 2.55 22.77 -21.10
C LEU A 163 2.81 22.91 -19.59
N TYR A 164 4.08 23.06 -19.20
CA TYR A 164 4.45 23.30 -17.81
C TYR A 164 3.81 24.59 -17.28
N GLU A 165 3.84 25.66 -18.07
CA GLU A 165 3.23 26.94 -17.72
C GLU A 165 1.71 26.81 -17.59
N ILE A 166 1.04 26.09 -18.50
CA ILE A 166 -0.42 25.88 -18.42
C ILE A 166 -0.81 25.12 -17.15
N LEU A 167 -0.13 23.99 -16.87
CA LEU A 167 -0.43 23.14 -15.70
C LEU A 167 -0.10 23.79 -14.35
N THR A 168 0.79 24.79 -14.34
CA THR A 168 1.16 25.50 -13.09
C THR A 168 0.38 26.80 -12.88
N THR A 169 -0.29 27.32 -13.91
CA THR A 169 -1.06 28.58 -13.82
C THR A 169 -2.56 28.37 -13.82
N SER A 170 -3.07 27.29 -14.41
CA SER A 170 -4.49 26.96 -14.47
C SER A 170 -4.82 25.78 -13.56
N TRP A 171 -5.78 25.96 -12.65
CA TRP A 171 -6.34 24.88 -11.83
C TRP A 171 -7.32 23.98 -12.59
N HIS A 172 -7.83 24.44 -13.73
CA HIS A 172 -8.80 23.70 -14.56
C HIS A 172 -8.15 22.81 -15.61
N ALA A 173 -6.84 22.96 -15.83
CA ALA A 173 -6.06 22.11 -16.71
C ALA A 173 -5.80 20.75 -16.05
#